data_AF-A0AAU0UEN6-F1
#
_entry.id   AF-A0AAU0UEN6-F1
#
_cell.length_a   1.000
_cell.length_b   1.000
_cell.length_c   1.000
_cell.angle_alpha   90.00
_cell.angle_beta   90.00
_cell.angle_gamma   90.00
#
_symmetry.space_group_name_H-M   'P 1'
#
loop_
_entity.id
_entity.type
_entity.pdbx_description
1 polymer ?
#
loop_
_entity_poly.entity_id
_entity_poly.type
_entity_poly.pdbx_seq_one_letter_code
_entity_poly.pdbx_strand_id
1 'polypeptide(L)'
;MTIPVTIDSCTWNYFFDNQYDLCVGLPPEKFSLFITREVELELLQIPDDSHGIDKRPLKEYIRNSIDCRKVTTTYVFGFSDLDNPEEPSRYGGFGQGTFESEDEQDWRQREKTQQFVQAGCAAKQRKKTVLRKDEADVSLAVASLNSILITVDEKKDARLGKKGPIHDAATNGGFVVYVQEVQSSGLGLADFIQKHFVVSEGMLWPVEAV
;
A
#
# COMPACT_ATOMS: atom_id res chain seq x y z
N MET A 1 1.55 -21.51 5.09
CA MET A 1 2.07 -20.13 4.97
C MET A 1 1.02 -19.31 4.24
N THR A 2 0.80 -18.07 4.65
CA THR A 2 -0.15 -17.15 4.02
C THR A 2 0.57 -16.26 2.99
N ILE A 3 -0.17 -15.78 1.99
CA ILE A 3 0.31 -14.80 1.02
C ILE A 3 0.21 -13.40 1.66
N PRO A 4 1.31 -12.62 1.75
CA PRO A 4 1.25 -11.25 2.24
C PRO A 4 0.62 -10.32 1.20
N VAL A 5 -0.32 -9.48 1.65
CA VAL A 5 -1.04 -8.53 0.81
C VAL A 5 -1.07 -7.16 1.49
N THR A 6 -0.61 -6.13 0.78
CA THR A 6 -0.63 -4.73 1.23
C THR A 6 -1.77 -3.98 0.54
N ILE A 7 -2.59 -3.28 1.32
CA ILE A 7 -3.76 -2.54 0.84
C ILE A 7 -3.42 -1.05 0.76
N ASP A 8 -3.51 -0.48 -0.44
CA ASP A 8 -3.44 0.96 -0.70
C ASP A 8 -4.64 1.71 -0.06
N SER A 9 -4.44 2.96 0.36
CA SER A 9 -5.50 3.83 0.90
C SER A 9 -6.69 3.98 -0.06
N CYS A 10 -6.41 4.07 -1.37
CA CYS A 10 -7.46 4.24 -2.37
C CYS A 10 -8.29 2.95 -2.59
N THR A 11 -7.69 1.78 -2.38
CA THR A 11 -8.33 0.46 -2.54
C THR A 11 -9.48 0.25 -1.57
N TRP A 12 -9.45 0.88 -0.40
CA TRP A 12 -10.56 0.85 0.56
C TRP A 12 -11.87 1.41 0.00
N ASN A 13 -11.81 2.44 -0.86
CA ASN A 13 -13.01 2.94 -1.52
C ASN A 13 -13.60 1.88 -2.46
N TYR A 14 -12.74 1.21 -3.23
CA TYR A 14 -13.20 0.12 -4.11
C TYR A 14 -13.85 -1.02 -3.33
N PHE A 15 -13.23 -1.45 -2.22
CA PHE A 15 -13.82 -2.51 -1.38
C PHE A 15 -15.16 -2.08 -0.80
N PHE A 16 -15.28 -0.84 -0.32
CA PHE A 16 -16.54 -0.30 0.20
C PHE A 16 -17.62 -0.21 -0.89
N ASP A 17 -17.30 0.40 -2.03
CA ASP A 17 -18.23 0.64 -3.14
C ASP A 17 -18.77 -0.67 -3.73
N ASN A 18 -17.98 -1.75 -3.65
CA ASN A 18 -18.36 -3.08 -4.14
C ASN A 18 -18.85 -4.01 -3.02
N GLN A 19 -19.07 -3.50 -1.81
CA GLN A 19 -19.50 -4.28 -0.64
C GLN A 19 -18.64 -5.54 -0.42
N TYR A 20 -17.34 -5.40 -0.65
CA TYR A 20 -16.41 -6.51 -0.60
C TYR A 20 -16.19 -6.94 0.85
N ASP A 21 -16.43 -8.21 1.16
CA ASP A 21 -16.11 -8.77 2.48
C ASP A 21 -14.69 -9.35 2.47
N LEU A 22 -13.75 -8.70 3.16
CA LEU A 22 -12.37 -9.17 3.23
C LEU A 22 -12.21 -10.52 3.94
N CYS A 23 -13.17 -10.94 4.78
CA CYS A 23 -13.12 -12.25 5.46
C CYS A 23 -13.39 -13.39 4.48
N VAL A 24 -14.26 -13.14 3.51
CA VAL A 24 -14.60 -14.10 2.45
C VAL A 24 -13.62 -13.99 1.29
N GLY A 25 -13.34 -12.75 0.88
CA GLY A 25 -12.58 -12.45 -0.32
C GLY A 25 -11.07 -12.60 -0.17
N LEU A 26 -10.52 -12.42 1.03
CA LEU A 26 -9.12 -12.64 1.37
C LEU A 26 -9.01 -13.33 2.73
N PRO A 27 -9.37 -14.63 2.83
CA PRO A 27 -9.52 -15.33 4.10
C PRO A 27 -8.18 -15.50 4.87
N PRO A 28 -8.19 -15.49 6.23
CA PRO A 28 -7.00 -15.51 7.07
C PRO A 28 -6.11 -16.73 6.91
N GLU A 29 -6.69 -17.87 6.51
CA GLU A 29 -5.96 -19.11 6.32
C GLU A 29 -5.04 -19.05 5.08
N LYS A 30 -5.34 -18.12 4.17
CA LYS A 30 -4.63 -17.94 2.90
C LYS A 30 -3.86 -16.64 2.82
N PHE A 31 -4.33 -15.57 3.48
CA PHE A 31 -3.78 -14.22 3.32
C PHE A 31 -3.52 -13.50 4.64
N SER A 32 -2.38 -12.82 4.69
CA SER A 32 -2.03 -11.87 5.76
C SER A 32 -2.12 -10.45 5.19
N LEU A 33 -2.91 -9.59 5.84
CA LEU A 33 -3.23 -8.26 5.31
C LEU A 33 -2.45 -7.17 6.05
N PHE A 34 -1.91 -6.24 5.28
CA PHE A 34 -1.08 -5.16 5.77
C PHE A 34 -1.51 -3.81 5.19
N ILE A 35 -1.18 -2.74 5.91
CA ILE A 35 -1.13 -1.37 5.40
C ILE A 35 0.20 -0.76 5.84
N THR A 36 0.74 0.20 5.10
CA THR A 36 1.90 0.96 5.57
C THR A 36 1.47 1.97 6.62
N ARG A 37 2.42 2.44 7.44
CA ARG A 37 2.18 3.57 8.35
C ARG A 37 1.64 4.79 7.61
N GLU A 38 2.15 5.10 6.43
CA GLU A 38 1.67 6.23 5.63
C GLU A 38 0.19 6.05 5.24
N VAL A 39 -0.21 4.85 4.80
CA VAL A 39 -1.63 4.56 4.53
C VAL A 39 -2.47 4.72 5.78
N GLU A 40 -2.04 4.21 6.93
CA GLU A 40 -2.75 4.40 8.19
C GLU A 40 -2.98 5.88 8.51
N LEU A 41 -1.96 6.72 8.30
CA LEU A 41 -2.08 8.18 8.47
C LEU A 41 -3.10 8.81 7.51
N GLU A 42 -3.16 8.36 6.25
CA GLU A 42 -4.19 8.82 5.31
C GLU A 42 -5.59 8.40 5.76
N LEU A 43 -5.76 7.15 6.21
CA LEU A 43 -7.05 6.63 6.68
C LEU A 43 -7.56 7.40 7.91
N LEU A 44 -6.66 7.77 8.82
CA LEU A 44 -6.99 8.61 9.99
C LEU A 44 -7.43 10.03 9.60
N GLN A 45 -7.02 10.52 8.43
CA GLN A 45 -7.36 11.86 7.93
C GLN A 45 -8.62 11.92 7.07
N ILE A 46 -9.30 10.78 6.85
CA ILE A 46 -10.58 10.78 6.15
C ILE A 46 -11.58 11.63 6.96
N PRO A 47 -12.06 12.78 6.42
CA PRO A 47 -13.02 13.62 7.11
C PRO A 47 -14.39 12.92 7.16
N ASP A 48 -15.27 13.35 8.08
CA ASP A 48 -16.63 12.79 8.15
C ASP A 48 -17.49 13.22 6.95
N ASP A 49 -17.25 14.41 6.40
CA ASP A 49 -17.84 14.89 5.16
C ASP A 49 -16.74 15.34 4.20
N SER A 50 -16.89 14.98 2.92
CA SER A 50 -16.05 15.49 1.84
C SER A 50 -16.91 15.79 0.62
N HIS A 51 -16.91 17.05 0.19
CA HIS A 51 -17.69 17.52 -0.96
C HIS A 51 -19.21 17.24 -0.84
N GLY A 52 -19.77 17.26 0.38
CA GLY A 52 -21.18 16.98 0.62
C GLY A 52 -21.53 15.49 0.59
N ILE A 53 -20.53 14.61 0.62
CA ILE A 53 -20.68 13.16 0.74
C ILE A 53 -20.27 12.76 2.15
N ASP A 54 -21.21 12.11 2.86
CA ASP A 54 -20.96 11.50 4.16
C ASP A 54 -20.00 10.31 4.02
N LYS A 55 -18.82 10.41 4.64
CA LYS A 55 -17.77 9.41 4.64
C LYS A 55 -17.75 8.56 5.91
N ARG A 56 -18.64 8.81 6.89
CA ARG A 56 -18.74 7.99 8.10
C ARG A 56 -18.99 6.50 7.81
N PRO A 57 -19.83 6.11 6.83
CA PRO A 57 -20.01 4.70 6.47
C PRO A 57 -18.72 4.04 5.96
N LEU A 58 -17.93 4.74 5.14
CA LEU A 58 -16.64 4.26 4.66
C LEU A 58 -15.66 4.06 5.84
N LYS A 59 -15.59 5.03 6.75
CA LYS A 59 -14.73 4.95 7.94
C LYS A 59 -15.10 3.78 8.85
N GLU A 60 -16.40 3.54 9.03
CA GLU A 60 -16.90 2.40 9.79
C GLU A 60 -16.56 1.08 9.10
N TYR A 61 -16.77 0.99 7.79
CA TYR A 61 -16.38 -0.18 7.00
C TYR A 61 -14.88 -0.48 7.13
N ILE A 62 -14.01 0.52 6.97
CA ILE A 62 -12.56 0.36 7.11
C ILE A 62 -12.21 -0.14 8.51
N ARG A 63 -12.77 0.48 9.57
CA ARG A 63 -12.49 0.07 10.96
C ARG A 63 -12.91 -1.38 11.21
N ASN A 64 -14.11 -1.76 10.79
CA ASN A 64 -14.63 -3.11 10.97
C ASN A 64 -13.79 -4.12 10.20
N SER A 65 -13.37 -3.77 8.98
CA SER A 65 -12.53 -4.59 8.12
C SER A 65 -11.12 -4.81 8.71
N ILE A 66 -10.52 -3.74 9.25
CA ILE A 66 -9.22 -3.80 9.94
C ILE A 66 -9.33 -4.70 11.17
N ASP A 67 -10.36 -4.53 11.99
CA ASP A 67 -10.53 -5.32 13.22
C ASP A 67 -10.85 -6.79 12.93
N CYS A 68 -11.75 -7.08 11.99
CA CYS A 68 -12.16 -8.45 11.69
C CYS A 68 -11.03 -9.25 11.00
N ARG A 69 -10.25 -8.61 10.12
CA ARG A 69 -9.13 -9.26 9.43
C ARG A 69 -7.80 -9.15 10.15
N LYS A 70 -7.74 -8.40 11.25
CA LYS A 70 -6.49 -8.09 11.96
C LYS A 70 -5.44 -7.54 11.01
N VAL A 71 -5.85 -6.58 10.17
CA VAL A 71 -4.94 -5.88 9.24
C VAL A 71 -3.85 -5.22 10.05
N THR A 72 -2.59 -5.53 9.73
CA THR A 72 -1.44 -5.07 10.50
C THR A 72 -0.80 -3.87 9.83
N THR A 73 -0.60 -2.79 10.58
CA THR A 73 0.20 -1.66 10.10
C THR A 73 1.69 -2.03 10.15
N THR A 74 2.38 -1.94 9.02
CA THR A 74 3.83 -2.13 8.96
C THR A 74 4.55 -0.83 9.25
N TYR A 75 5.66 -0.95 9.99
CA TYR A 75 6.52 0.15 10.37
C TYR A 75 7.95 -0.21 10.02
N VAL A 76 8.70 0.77 9.53
CA VAL A 76 10.15 0.69 9.53
C VAL A 76 10.65 1.03 10.94
N PHE A 77 11.54 0.20 11.48
CA PHE A 77 12.22 0.52 12.72
C PHE A 77 13.14 1.71 12.50
N GLY A 78 13.02 2.72 13.35
CA GLY A 78 13.80 3.94 13.26
C GLY A 78 13.34 4.97 14.28
N PHE A 79 14.00 6.12 14.26
CA PHE A 79 13.66 7.26 15.10
C PHE A 79 13.44 8.47 14.20
N SER A 80 12.50 9.32 14.60
CA SER A 80 12.31 10.62 13.95
C SER A 80 13.59 11.44 14.03
N ASP A 81 13.92 12.13 12.94
CA ASP A 81 14.94 13.16 12.94
C ASP A 81 14.55 14.28 13.92
N LEU A 82 15.40 14.57 14.90
CA LEU A 82 15.14 15.61 15.90
C LEU A 82 15.23 17.02 15.30
N ASP A 83 16.00 17.18 14.22
CA ASP A 83 16.17 18.48 13.55
C ASP A 83 15.01 18.78 12.58
N ASN A 84 14.24 17.75 12.20
CA ASN A 84 13.04 17.86 11.37
C ASN A 84 11.97 16.85 11.83
N PRO A 85 11.36 17.06 13.00
CA PRO A 85 10.42 16.10 13.57
C PRO A 85 9.18 16.00 12.67
N GLU A 86 9.02 14.84 12.05
CA GLU A 86 7.81 14.50 11.31
C GLU A 86 6.73 14.09 12.30
N GLU A 87 5.77 14.98 12.56
CA GLU A 87 4.57 14.65 13.34
C GLU A 87 3.39 14.34 12.41
N PRO A 88 2.72 13.18 12.57
CA PRO A 88 3.04 12.06 13.48
C PRO A 88 4.21 11.20 13.01
N SER A 89 4.88 10.47 13.90
CA SER A 89 6.03 9.61 13.55
C SER A 89 5.68 8.57 12.47
N ARG A 90 6.61 8.40 11.52
CA ARG A 90 6.61 7.37 10.46
C ARG A 90 7.26 6.06 10.93
N TYR A 91 8.13 6.14 11.93
CA TYR A 91 8.90 5.02 12.44
C TYR A 91 8.29 4.44 13.72
N GLY A 92 8.44 3.12 13.90
CA GLY A 92 7.90 2.39 15.05
C GLY A 92 8.71 2.51 16.35
N GLY A 93 10.00 2.84 16.29
CA GLY A 93 10.88 2.82 17.47
C GLY A 93 11.01 1.45 18.13
N PHE A 94 11.43 1.39 19.40
CA PHE A 94 11.71 0.12 20.09
C PHE A 94 10.50 -0.81 20.20
N GLY A 95 10.69 -2.06 19.77
CA GLY A 95 9.67 -3.11 19.84
C GLY A 95 8.54 -2.96 18.83
N GLN A 96 8.65 -2.02 17.87
CA GLN A 96 7.69 -1.86 16.80
C GLN A 96 8.40 -1.73 15.44
N GLY A 97 7.84 -2.39 14.43
CA GLY A 97 8.40 -2.38 13.07
C GLY A 97 9.55 -3.36 12.85
N THR A 98 10.06 -3.34 11.63
CA THR A 98 11.16 -4.20 11.16
C THR A 98 12.27 -3.33 10.58
N PHE A 99 13.50 -3.84 10.60
CA PHE A 99 14.56 -3.24 9.80
C PHE A 99 14.24 -3.42 8.32
N GLU A 100 14.57 -2.42 7.52
CA GLU A 100 14.46 -2.55 6.06
C GLU A 100 15.43 -3.61 5.56
N SER A 101 15.01 -4.38 4.56
CA SER A 101 15.91 -5.28 3.85
C SER A 101 16.90 -4.50 2.97
N GLU A 102 17.97 -5.17 2.53
CA GLU A 102 18.90 -4.59 1.56
C GLU A 102 18.17 -4.19 0.27
N ASP A 103 17.23 -5.00 -0.22
CA ASP A 103 16.43 -4.69 -1.42
C ASP A 103 15.54 -3.45 -1.24
N GLU A 104 14.91 -3.31 -0.07
CA GLU A 104 14.08 -2.15 0.27
C GLU A 104 14.93 -0.88 0.36
N GLN A 105 16.09 -0.98 1.02
CA GLN A 105 17.04 0.11 1.15
C GLN A 105 17.59 0.53 -0.22
N ASP A 106 18.01 -0.43 -1.05
CA ASP A 106 18.50 -0.20 -2.40
C ASP A 106 17.43 0.47 -3.25
N TRP A 107 16.17 0.00 -3.19
CA TRP A 107 15.07 0.62 -3.93
C TRP A 107 14.84 2.07 -3.52
N ARG A 108 14.87 2.37 -2.20
CA ARG A 108 14.73 3.74 -1.70
C ARG A 108 15.86 4.64 -2.17
N GLN A 109 17.10 4.13 -2.24
CA GLN A 109 18.27 4.92 -2.61
C GLN A 109 18.42 5.15 -4.12
N ARG A 110 17.63 4.47 -4.97
CA ARG A 110 17.64 4.70 -6.43
C ARG A 110 17.40 6.18 -6.75
N GLU A 111 18.15 6.69 -7.72
CA GLU A 111 18.04 8.09 -8.16
C GLU A 111 16.59 8.49 -8.48
N LYS A 112 15.86 7.62 -9.18
CA LYS A 112 14.47 7.83 -9.56
C LYS A 112 13.53 7.91 -8.34
N THR A 113 13.75 7.07 -7.33
CA THR A 113 12.99 7.12 -6.07
C THR A 113 13.29 8.40 -5.31
N GLN A 114 14.58 8.77 -5.24
CA GLN A 114 15.02 10.01 -4.61
C GLN A 114 14.45 11.24 -5.32
N GLN A 115 14.22 11.20 -6.63
CA GLN A 115 13.52 12.26 -7.34
C GLN A 115 12.06 12.42 -6.86
N PHE A 116 11.34 11.33 -6.59
CA PHE A 116 9.99 11.41 -6.00
C PHE A 116 10.03 12.03 -4.60
N VAL A 117 10.93 11.55 -3.75
CA VAL A 117 11.09 12.04 -2.36
C VAL A 117 11.50 13.51 -2.33
N GLN A 118 12.52 13.91 -3.11
CA GLN A 118 13.01 15.29 -3.17
C GLN A 118 11.99 16.24 -3.76
N ALA A 119 11.29 15.84 -4.84
CA ALA A 119 10.18 16.61 -5.38
C ALA A 119 9.04 16.74 -4.34
N GLY A 120 8.85 15.72 -3.51
CA GLY A 120 7.93 15.72 -2.37
C GLY A 120 8.33 16.70 -1.26
N CYS A 121 9.61 16.71 -0.88
CA CYS A 121 10.16 17.62 0.13
C CYS A 121 10.19 19.08 -0.33
N ALA A 122 10.49 19.33 -1.61
CA ALA A 122 10.50 20.67 -2.19
C ALA A 122 9.08 21.21 -2.45
N ALA A 123 8.08 20.33 -2.56
CA ALA A 123 6.69 20.74 -2.66
C ALA A 123 6.22 21.32 -1.32
N LYS A 124 5.58 22.50 -1.36
CA LYS A 124 4.88 23.02 -0.18
C LYS A 124 3.92 21.94 0.32
N GLN A 125 4.11 21.48 1.56
CA GLN A 125 3.21 20.54 2.20
C GLN A 125 1.77 21.06 1.99
N ARG A 126 0.94 20.24 1.36
CA ARG A 126 -0.45 20.64 1.10
C ARG A 126 -1.08 20.82 2.47
N LYS A 127 -1.66 22.01 2.74
CA LYS A 127 -2.26 22.42 4.03
C LYS A 127 -3.26 21.44 4.69
N LYS A 128 -3.63 20.34 4.02
CA LYS A 128 -4.65 19.37 4.42
C LYS A 128 -4.13 17.94 4.66
N THR A 129 -2.85 17.64 4.41
CA THR A 129 -2.28 16.30 4.66
C THR A 129 -1.03 16.38 5.52
N VAL A 130 -0.89 15.42 6.44
CA VAL A 130 0.35 15.26 7.23
C VAL A 130 1.49 14.67 6.41
N LEU A 131 1.16 13.99 5.31
CA LEU A 131 2.14 13.38 4.42
C LEU A 131 2.70 14.39 3.43
N ARG A 132 3.98 14.21 3.09
CA ARG A 132 4.61 14.84 1.95
C ARG A 132 4.02 14.25 0.67
N LYS A 133 4.22 14.98 -0.43
CA LYS A 133 3.79 14.49 -1.73
C LYS A 133 4.53 13.18 -2.06
N ASP A 134 3.77 12.20 -2.57
CA ASP A 134 4.22 10.87 -3.01
C ASP A 134 4.82 9.99 -1.88
N GLU A 135 4.72 10.40 -0.61
CA GLU A 135 5.27 9.65 0.55
C GLU A 135 4.61 8.28 0.72
N ALA A 136 3.26 8.24 0.71
CA ALA A 136 2.51 6.99 0.78
C ALA A 136 2.82 6.07 -0.41
N ASP A 137 2.83 6.62 -1.63
CA ASP A 137 3.12 5.86 -2.85
C ASP A 137 4.52 5.24 -2.82
N VAL A 138 5.53 5.97 -2.31
CA VAL A 138 6.90 5.45 -2.13
C VAL A 138 6.91 4.30 -1.13
N SER A 139 6.25 4.44 0.02
CA SER A 139 6.19 3.36 1.01
C SER A 139 5.43 2.14 0.50
N LEU A 140 4.35 2.32 -0.27
CA LEU A 140 3.62 1.23 -0.92
C LEU A 140 4.45 0.55 -2.01
N ALA A 141 5.18 1.32 -2.80
CA ALA A 141 6.09 0.81 -3.82
C ALA A 141 7.19 -0.07 -3.20
N VAL A 142 7.79 0.36 -2.09
CA VAL A 142 8.78 -0.45 -1.34
C VAL A 142 8.12 -1.70 -0.74
N ALA A 143 6.96 -1.56 -0.08
CA ALA A 143 6.24 -2.71 0.48
C ALA A 143 5.86 -3.75 -0.59
N SER A 144 5.68 -3.33 -1.84
CA SER A 144 5.37 -4.24 -2.95
C SER A 144 6.50 -5.21 -3.28
N LEU A 145 7.73 -4.98 -2.82
CA LEU A 145 8.85 -5.90 -3.03
C LEU A 145 8.70 -7.22 -2.26
N ASN A 146 7.96 -7.20 -1.15
CA ASN A 146 7.81 -8.34 -0.24
C ASN A 146 6.35 -8.78 -0.02
N SER A 147 5.39 -7.99 -0.51
CA SER A 147 3.95 -8.19 -0.31
C SER A 147 3.18 -7.77 -1.54
N ILE A 148 2.06 -8.42 -1.84
CA ILE A 148 1.24 -8.07 -3.01
C ILE A 148 0.50 -6.77 -2.73
N LEU A 149 0.88 -5.69 -3.41
CA LEU A 149 0.18 -4.41 -3.35
C LEU A 149 -1.09 -4.47 -4.20
N ILE A 150 -2.26 -4.29 -3.59
CA ILE A 150 -3.51 -4.08 -4.32
C ILE A 150 -3.76 -2.58 -4.44
N THR A 151 -3.85 -2.10 -5.67
CA THR A 151 -4.14 -0.69 -5.97
C THR A 151 -5.27 -0.54 -6.97
N VAL A 152 -6.03 0.53 -6.80
CA VAL A 152 -7.04 1.00 -7.77
C VAL A 152 -6.45 2.00 -8.75
N ASP A 153 -5.17 2.38 -8.59
CA ASP A 153 -4.51 3.27 -9.54
C ASP A 153 -4.62 2.67 -10.94
N GLU A 154 -5.00 3.48 -11.90
CA GLU A 154 -5.22 2.95 -13.24
C GLU A 154 -3.85 2.68 -13.87
N LYS A 155 -3.67 1.46 -14.40
CA LYS A 155 -2.60 1.17 -15.37
C LYS A 155 -2.78 1.93 -16.70
N LYS A 156 -3.59 3.00 -16.73
CA LYS A 156 -3.89 3.75 -17.96
C LYS A 156 -2.65 4.51 -18.40
N ASP A 157 -2.19 4.14 -19.59
CA ASP A 157 -1.31 4.91 -20.47
C ASP A 157 -0.38 5.85 -19.72
N ALA A 158 0.74 5.27 -19.29
CA ALA A 158 1.97 5.97 -19.09
C ALA A 158 2.20 6.99 -20.21
N ARG A 159 1.69 8.22 -20.03
CA ARG A 159 2.24 9.36 -20.75
C ARG A 159 3.73 9.30 -20.45
N LEU A 160 4.55 9.16 -21.50
CA LEU A 160 5.99 9.26 -21.39
C LEU A 160 6.30 10.47 -20.47
N GLY A 161 6.78 10.21 -19.25
CA GLY A 161 7.18 11.24 -18.29
C GLY A 161 6.36 11.44 -17.01
N LYS A 162 5.28 10.69 -16.72
CA LYS A 162 4.59 10.76 -15.40
C LYS A 162 4.24 9.39 -14.81
N LYS A 163 5.25 8.56 -14.59
CA LYS A 163 5.10 7.29 -13.88
C LYS A 163 5.39 7.53 -12.39
N GLY A 164 4.40 7.31 -11.52
CA GLY A 164 4.55 7.44 -10.07
C GLY A 164 5.32 6.26 -9.45
N PRO A 165 5.61 6.30 -8.14
CA PRO A 165 6.39 5.27 -7.44
C PRO A 165 5.84 3.85 -7.61
N ILE A 166 4.52 3.65 -7.47
CA ILE A 166 3.87 2.33 -7.57
C ILE A 166 4.06 1.73 -8.97
N HIS A 167 3.91 2.54 -10.03
CA HIS A 167 4.15 2.07 -11.39
C HIS A 167 5.62 1.73 -11.63
N ASP A 168 6.55 2.49 -11.04
CA ASP A 168 7.97 2.16 -11.12
C ASP A 168 8.27 0.81 -10.46
N ALA A 169 7.71 0.55 -9.29
CA ALA A 169 7.84 -0.75 -8.62
C ALA A 169 7.25 -1.89 -9.47
N ALA A 170 6.04 -1.74 -10.01
CA ALA A 170 5.41 -2.74 -10.88
C ALA A 170 6.29 -3.11 -12.10
N THR A 171 7.10 -2.17 -12.61
CA THR A 171 8.04 -2.44 -13.72
C THR A 171 9.40 -2.96 -13.29
N ASN A 172 9.76 -2.84 -12.01
CA ASN A 172 11.10 -3.13 -11.49
C ASN A 172 11.06 -4.14 -10.32
N GLY A 173 10.22 -5.17 -10.43
CA GLY A 173 10.21 -6.32 -9.52
C GLY A 173 9.22 -6.26 -8.36
N GLY A 174 8.43 -5.21 -8.23
CA GLY A 174 7.35 -5.12 -7.24
C GLY A 174 6.14 -5.98 -7.62
N PHE A 175 5.55 -6.63 -6.63
CA PHE A 175 4.31 -7.41 -6.73
C PHE A 175 3.10 -6.47 -6.67
N VAL A 176 2.60 -6.04 -7.82
CA VAL A 176 1.47 -5.11 -7.90
C VAL A 176 0.29 -5.75 -8.62
N VAL A 177 -0.87 -5.73 -7.99
CA VAL A 177 -2.16 -6.17 -8.53
C VAL A 177 -3.05 -4.95 -8.71
N TYR A 178 -3.36 -4.65 -9.97
CA TYR A 178 -4.31 -3.61 -10.34
C TYR A 178 -5.74 -4.16 -10.29
N VAL A 179 -6.65 -3.48 -9.60
CA VAL A 179 -8.05 -3.91 -9.49
C VAL A 179 -8.71 -4.10 -10.86
N GLN A 180 -8.34 -3.30 -11.85
CA GLN A 180 -8.86 -3.41 -13.22
C GLN A 180 -8.43 -4.72 -13.92
N GLU A 181 -7.24 -5.23 -13.61
CA GLU A 181 -6.76 -6.53 -14.12
C GLU A 181 -7.56 -7.68 -13.49
N VAL A 182 -7.88 -7.59 -12.20
CA VAL A 182 -8.78 -8.54 -11.53
C VAL A 182 -10.16 -8.52 -12.17
N GLN A 183 -10.76 -7.34 -12.34
CA GLN A 183 -12.08 -7.18 -12.95
C GLN A 183 -12.13 -7.74 -14.38
N SER A 184 -11.13 -7.42 -15.22
CA SER A 184 -11.06 -7.90 -16.60
C SER A 184 -10.79 -9.39 -16.73
N SER A 185 -10.18 -10.02 -15.71
CA SER A 185 -9.95 -11.48 -15.69
C SER A 185 -11.24 -12.29 -15.43
N GLY A 186 -12.26 -11.68 -14.84
CA GLY A 186 -13.47 -12.36 -14.36
C GLY A 186 -13.27 -13.22 -13.11
N LEU A 187 -12.07 -13.24 -12.52
CA LEU A 187 -11.78 -13.97 -11.29
C LEU A 187 -12.10 -13.14 -10.05
N GLY A 188 -12.39 -13.82 -8.94
CA GLY A 188 -12.33 -13.20 -7.61
C GLY A 188 -10.90 -12.81 -7.26
N LEU A 189 -10.74 -11.79 -6.41
CA LEU A 189 -9.42 -11.28 -6.02
C LEU A 189 -8.49 -12.35 -5.43
N ALA A 190 -8.98 -13.22 -4.53
CA ALA A 190 -8.21 -14.33 -4.01
C ALA A 190 -7.76 -15.28 -5.13
N ASP A 191 -8.67 -15.69 -6.01
CA ASP A 191 -8.35 -16.64 -7.08
C ASP A 191 -7.35 -16.02 -8.07
N PHE A 192 -7.50 -14.73 -8.37
CA PHE A 192 -6.54 -13.99 -9.17
C PHE A 192 -5.15 -14.00 -8.53
N ILE A 193 -5.05 -13.65 -7.25
CA ILE A 193 -3.77 -13.65 -6.53
C ILE A 193 -3.16 -15.06 -6.51
N GLN A 194 -3.93 -16.09 -6.17
CA GLN A 194 -3.41 -17.46 -6.07
C GLN A 194 -3.03 -18.05 -7.43
N LYS A 195 -3.63 -17.56 -8.52
CA LYS A 195 -3.25 -17.94 -9.88
C LYS A 195 -1.90 -17.33 -10.29
N HIS A 196 -1.57 -16.14 -9.78
CA HIS A 196 -0.43 -15.35 -10.24
C HIS A 196 0.74 -15.32 -9.26
N PHE A 197 0.53 -15.68 -7.98
CA PHE A 197 1.56 -15.61 -6.95
C PHE A 197 1.52 -16.82 -6.01
N VAL A 198 2.69 -17.20 -5.51
CA VAL A 198 2.87 -18.30 -4.55
C VAL A 198 3.91 -17.93 -3.50
N VAL A 199 3.74 -18.43 -2.28
CA VAL A 199 4.79 -18.36 -1.26
C VAL A 199 5.54 -19.69 -1.20
N SER A 200 6.83 -19.66 -1.46
CA SER A 200 7.73 -20.82 -1.41
C SER A 200 8.97 -20.46 -0.60
N GLU A 201 9.37 -21.34 0.31
CA GLU A 201 10.51 -21.11 1.23
C GLU A 201 10.42 -19.80 2.04
N GLY A 202 9.19 -19.34 2.31
CA GLY A 202 8.93 -18.08 3.04
C GLY A 202 9.05 -16.82 2.18
N MET A 203 9.34 -16.94 0.89
CA MET A 203 9.42 -15.82 -0.05
C MET A 203 8.24 -15.84 -1.02
N LEU A 204 7.82 -14.65 -1.44
CA LEU A 204 6.76 -14.44 -2.43
C LEU A 204 7.36 -14.52 -3.84
N TRP A 205 6.71 -15.27 -4.73
CA TRP A 205 7.14 -15.48 -6.10
C TRP A 205 5.97 -15.32 -7.07
N PRO A 206 6.20 -14.82 -8.30
CA PRO A 206 5.22 -14.93 -9.35
C PRO A 206 5.12 -16.40 -9.79
N VAL A 207 3.92 -16.87 -10.08
CA VAL A 207 3.72 -18.17 -10.73
C VAL A 207 4.13 -18.00 -12.19
N GLU A 208 5.19 -18.68 -12.63
CA GLU A 208 5.59 -18.69 -14.03
C GLU A 208 4.41 -19.16 -14.89
N ALA A 209 4.08 -18.39 -15.93
CA ALA A 209 3.08 -18.81 -16.91
C ALA A 209 3.62 -20.06 -17.62
N VAL A 210 3.01 -21.21 -17.36
CA VAL A 210 3.24 -22.47 -18.10
C VAL A 210 2.80 -22.30 -19.55
#